data_AF-A0A7X6Z0I1-F1
#
_entry.id   AF-A0A7X6Z0I1-F1
#
_cell.length_a   1.000
_cell.length_b   1.000
_cell.length_c   1.000
_cell.angle_alpha   90.00
_cell.angle_beta   90.00
_cell.angle_gamma   90.00
#
_symmetry.space_group_name_H-M   'P 1'
#
loop_
_entity.id
_entity.type
_entity.pdbx_description
1 polymer ?
#
loop_
_entity_poly.entity_id
_entity_poly.type
_entity_poly.pdbx_seq_one_letter_code
_entity_poly.pdbx_strand_id
1 'polypeptide(L)' 'MKRTKLVYANRDEDIEQKIQDTLKKYHIDESKVIEVKYHDEGSRKNALIIYEV' A
#
# COMPACT_ATOMS: atom_id res chain seq x y z
N MET A 1 17.43 -0.13 -6.01
CA MET A 1 17.05 1.20 -5.47
C MET A 1 15.67 1.07 -4.86
N LYS A 2 15.38 1.68 -3.70
CA LYS A 2 14.07 1.56 -3.04
C LYS A 2 13.10 2.65 -3.52
N ARG A 3 11.84 2.31 -3.69
CA ARG A 3 10.72 3.23 -3.96
C ARG A 3 9.62 3.06 -2.94
N THR A 4 8.79 4.09 -2.83
CA THR A 4 7.65 4.12 -1.91
C THR A 4 6.37 4.46 -2.64
N LYS A 5 5.26 3.83 -2.23
CA LYS A 5 3.93 4.13 -2.73
C LYS A 5 2.95 4.26 -1.58
N LEU A 6 2.26 5.39 -1.51
CA LEU A 6 1.25 5.66 -0.50
C LEU A 6 -0.14 5.27 -1.01
N VAL A 7 -0.88 4.54 -0.19
CA VAL A 7 -2.23 4.04 -0.45
C VAL A 7 -3.15 4.59 0.64
N TYR A 8 -4.35 5.02 0.24
CA TYR A 8 -5.37 5.51 1.14
C TYR A 8 -6.64 4.68 0.98
N ALA A 9 -7.27 4.37 2.11
CA ALA A 9 -8.56 3.73 2.20
C ALA A 9 -9.46 4.52 3.16
N ASN A 10 -10.71 4.71 2.77
CA ASN A 10 -11.74 5.26 3.65
C ASN A 10 -12.08 4.25 4.76
N ARG A 11 -12.82 4.70 5.79
CA ARG A 11 -13.20 3.89 6.95
C ARG A 11 -13.77 2.52 6.60
N ASP A 12 -14.66 2.48 5.61
CA ASP A 12 -15.41 1.29 5.20
C ASP A 12 -14.68 0.47 4.13
N GLU A 13 -13.53 0.96 3.65
CA GLU A 13 -12.72 0.26 2.65
C GLU A 13 -11.67 -0.62 3.32
N ASP A 14 -11.41 -1.76 2.69
CA ASP A 14 -10.30 -2.63 3.07
C ASP A 14 -8.98 -2.08 2.51
N ILE A 15 -8.08 -1.70 3.42
CA ILE A 15 -6.77 -1.17 3.06
C ILE A 15 -5.88 -2.25 2.42
N GLU A 16 -6.04 -3.52 2.76
CA GLU A 16 -5.28 -4.63 2.15
C GLU A 16 -5.69 -4.82 0.69
N GLN A 17 -6.99 -4.80 0.40
CA GLN A 17 -7.49 -4.85 -0.97
C GLN A 17 -6.97 -3.66 -1.80
N LYS A 18 -6.95 -2.45 -1.22
CA LYS A 18 -6.40 -1.25 -1.88
C LYS A 18 -4.91 -1.34 -2.15
N ILE A 19 -4.14 -1.97 -1.26
CA ILE A 19 -2.72 -2.25 -1.48
C ILE A 19 -2.56 -3.17 -2.68
N GLN A 20 -3.30 -4.29 -2.72
CA GLN A 20 -3.26 -5.26 -3.81
C GLN A 20 -3.62 -4.62 -5.17
N ASP A 21 -4.68 -3.82 -5.20
CA ASP A 21 -5.08 -3.08 -6.40
C ASP A 21 -4.02 -2.08 -6.85
N THR A 22 -3.34 -1.43 -5.88
CA THR A 22 -2.24 -0.51 -6.16
C THR A 22 -1.04 -1.24 -6.74
N LEU A 23 -0.63 -2.37 -6.17
CA LEU A 23 0.49 -3.17 -6.68
C LEU A 23 0.23 -3.59 -8.12
N LYS A 24 -0.98 -4.10 -8.41
CA LYS A 24 -1.40 -4.46 -9.78
C LYS A 24 -1.42 -3.26 -10.72
N LYS A 25 -2.04 -2.15 -10.32
CA LYS A 25 -2.16 -0.92 -11.14
C LYS A 25 -0.81 -0.34 -11.53
N TYR A 26 0.19 -0.45 -10.66
CA TYR A 26 1.53 0.08 -10.90
C TYR A 26 2.53 -0.99 -11.36
N HIS A 27 2.06 -2.22 -11.65
CA HIS A 27 2.91 -3.35 -12.05
C HIS A 27 4.08 -3.57 -11.09
N ILE A 28 3.82 -3.39 -9.78
CA ILE A 28 4.79 -3.66 -8.73
C ILE A 28 4.68 -5.14 -8.38
N ASP A 29 5.78 -5.87 -8.56
CA ASP A 29 5.87 -7.27 -8.18
C ASP A 29 5.82 -7.40 -6.64
N GLU A 30 4.90 -8.22 -6.13
CA GLU A 30 4.74 -8.47 -4.70
C GLU A 30 6.03 -9.02 -4.07
N SER A 31 6.82 -9.79 -4.81
CA SER A 31 8.11 -10.32 -4.34
C SER A 31 9.16 -9.23 -4.10
N LYS A 32 8.98 -8.05 -4.71
CA LYS A 32 9.84 -6.87 -4.50
C LYS A 32 9.35 -5.97 -3.37
N VAL A 33 8.19 -6.25 -2.78
CA VAL A 33 7.70 -5.50 -1.61
C VAL A 33 8.55 -5.87 -0.41
N ILE A 34 9.23 -4.87 0.15
CA ILE A 34 10.11 -5.04 1.30
C ILE A 34 9.32 -4.92 2.60
N GLU A 35 8.46 -3.89 2.67
CA GLU A 35 7.75 -3.53 3.90
C GLU A 35 6.46 -2.78 3.53
N VAL A 36 5.41 -2.99 4.31
CA VAL A 36 4.19 -2.19 4.27
C VAL A 36 3.94 -1.61 5.66
N LYS A 37 3.91 -0.29 5.76
CA LYS A 37 3.62 0.42 7.02
C LYS A 37 2.18 0.89 7.03
N TYR A 38 1.39 0.39 7.97
CA TYR A 38 0.00 0.74 8.14
C TYR A 38 -0.15 1.90 9.13
N HIS A 39 -1.09 2.79 8.84
CA HIS A 39 -1.53 3.82 9.77
C HIS A 39 -3.04 3.92 9.74
N ASP A 40 -3.66 3.89 10.92
CA ASP A 40 -5.10 4.03 11.09
C ASP A 40 -5.35 5.22 12.02
N GLU A 41 -5.99 6.26 11.48
CA GLU A 41 -6.38 7.44 12.23
C GLU A 41 -7.90 7.66 12.07
N GLY A 42 -8.66 7.02 12.97
CA GLY A 42 -10.11 7.17 13.10
C GLY A 42 -10.89 6.66 11.89
N SER A 43 -11.20 7.56 10.95
CA SER A 43 -12.03 7.26 9.76
C SER A 43 -11.20 7.08 8.49
N ARG A 44 -9.87 7.16 8.56
CA ARG A 44 -8.98 7.01 7.41
C ARG A 44 -7.89 6.01 7.73
N LYS A 45 -7.70 5.07 6.81
CA LYS A 45 -6.60 4.12 6.82
C LYS A 45 -5.64 4.49 5.71
N ASN A 46 -4.36 4.43 5.96
CA ASN A 46 -3.36 4.55 4.92
C ASN A 46 -2.26 3.51 5.09
N ALA A 47 -1.58 3.23 3.99
CA ALA A 47 -0.46 2.30 3.97
C ALA A 47 0.65 2.83 3.08
N LEU A 48 1.89 2.82 3.59
CA LEU A 48 3.09 3.13 2.82
C LEU A 48 3.78 1.82 2.42
N ILE A 49 3.71 1.50 1.14
CA ILE A 49 4.39 0.34 0.53
C ILE A 49 5.82 0.76 0.19
N ILE A 50 6.81 0.00 0.64
CA ILE A 50 8.24 0.17 0.32
C ILE A 50 8.65 -1.04 -0.52
N TYR A 51 9.19 -0.80 -1.71
CA TYR A 51 9.52 -1.87 -2.67
C TYR A 51 10.80 -1.60 -3.44
N GLU A 52 11.42 -2.66 -3.95
CA GLU A 52 12.56 -2.59 -4.86
C GLU A 52 12.11 -2.43 -6.32
N VAL A 53 12.95 -1.77 -7.12
CA VAL A 53 12.76 -1.62 -8.56
C VAL A 53 13.80 -2.44 -9.28
#